data_AF-A0AAN8JGS8-F1
#
_entry.id   AF-A0AAN8JGS8-F1
#
_cell.length_a   1.000
_cell.length_b   1.000
_cell.length_c   1.000
_cell.angle_alpha   90.00
_cell.angle_beta   90.00
_cell.angle_gamma   90.00
#
_symmetry.space_group_name_H-M   'P 1'
#
loop_
_entity.id
_entity.type
_entity.pdbx_description
1 polymer ?
#
loop_
_entity_poly.entity_id
_entity_poly.type
_entity_poly.pdbx_seq_one_letter_code
_entity_poly.pdbx_strand_id
1 'polypeptide(L)'
;MHRLSNLVNIILKPLCKHVKSFLRDGIDFLSKLSKTMIPGSTLVSCDIVNLYSNIDSKLGHMAMEHWVNKHRDEIPGRFTTKFIFEALDLVITINIFYSDANYYSQIKGVAMGTKVAPTYATLSLGYLEVLFIMM
;
A
#
# COMPACT_ATOMS: atom_id res chain seq x y z
N MET A 1 10.60 15.46 4.05
CA MET A 1 9.90 14.15 3.95
C MET A 1 8.40 14.25 3.65
N HIS A 2 7.59 14.98 4.44
CA HIS A 2 6.13 15.01 4.23
C HIS A 2 5.64 15.40 2.83
N ARG A 3 6.30 16.35 2.15
CA ARG A 3 5.92 16.77 0.78
C ARG A 3 6.24 15.70 -0.27
N LEU A 4 7.37 15.01 -0.14
CA LEU A 4 7.74 13.92 -1.04
C LEU A 4 6.79 12.72 -0.84
N SER A 5 6.54 12.35 0.41
CA SER A 5 5.54 11.33 0.75
C SER A 5 4.16 11.67 0.18
N ASN A 6 3.75 12.95 0.23
CA ASN A 6 2.51 13.42 -0.39
C ASN A 6 2.52 13.26 -1.92
N LEU A 7 3.62 13.63 -2.58
CA LEU A 7 3.76 13.51 -4.03
C LEU A 7 3.67 12.06 -4.48
N VAL A 8 4.44 11.17 -3.85
CA VAL A 8 4.43 9.73 -4.14
C VAL A 8 3.03 9.16 -3.89
N ASN A 9 2.38 9.57 -2.80
CA ASN A 9 0.99 9.19 -2.54
C ASN A 9 0.03 9.63 -3.67
N ILE A 10 0.13 10.86 -4.15
CA ILE A 10 -0.72 11.34 -5.26
C ILE A 10 -0.50 10.51 -6.53
N ILE A 11 0.75 10.12 -6.80
CA ILE A 11 1.10 9.31 -7.98
C ILE A 11 0.56 7.88 -7.86
N LEU A 12 0.72 7.25 -6.69
CA LEU A 12 0.41 5.83 -6.51
C LEU A 12 -1.04 5.54 -6.11
N LYS A 13 -1.72 6.48 -5.42
CA LYS A 13 -3.08 6.28 -4.92
C LYS A 13 -4.11 5.88 -5.99
N PRO A 14 -4.07 6.42 -7.23
CA PRO A 14 -4.96 5.97 -8.30
C PRO A 14 -4.83 4.47 -8.60
N LEU A 15 -3.66 3.87 -8.36
CA LEU A 15 -3.41 2.45 -8.63
C LEU A 15 -4.16 1.53 -7.65
N CYS A 16 -4.50 2.01 -6.45
CA CYS A 16 -5.19 1.20 -5.44
C CYS A 16 -6.53 0.65 -5.94
N LYS A 17 -7.21 1.36 -6.85
CA LYS A 17 -8.49 0.91 -7.42
C LYS A 17 -8.38 -0.38 -8.24
N HIS A 18 -7.17 -0.75 -8.66
CA HIS A 18 -6.90 -1.98 -9.42
C HIS A 18 -6.68 -3.20 -8.52
N VAL A 19 -6.55 -2.99 -7.21
CA VAL A 19 -6.62 -4.08 -6.25
C VAL A 19 -8.06 -4.59 -6.23
N LYS A 20 -8.26 -5.87 -6.53
CA LYS A 20 -9.59 -6.48 -6.69
C LYS A 20 -10.46 -6.30 -5.45
N SER A 21 -9.87 -6.50 -4.26
CA SER A 21 -10.55 -6.38 -2.97
C SER A 21 -10.55 -4.95 -2.42
N PHE A 22 -10.21 -3.94 -3.24
CA PHE A 22 -10.19 -2.56 -2.80
C PHE A 22 -11.57 -2.12 -2.31
N LEU A 23 -11.62 -1.56 -1.10
CA LEU A 23 -12.82 -1.00 -0.49
C LEU A 23 -12.62 0.50 -0.34
N ARG A 24 -13.58 1.29 -0.83
CA ARG A 24 -13.55 2.74 -0.69
C ARG A 24 -14.01 3.20 0.68
N ASP A 25 -15.11 2.63 1.16
CA ASP A 25 -15.79 3.00 2.41
C ASP A 25 -16.72 1.87 2.88
N GLY A 26 -17.35 2.06 4.05
CA GLY A 26 -18.26 1.06 4.63
C GLY A 26 -19.53 0.83 3.80
N ILE A 27 -19.98 1.82 3.02
CA ILE A 27 -21.15 1.68 2.15
C ILE A 27 -20.79 0.80 0.94
N ASP A 28 -19.62 1.04 0.35
CA ASP A 28 -19.05 0.21 -0.71
C ASP A 28 -18.87 -1.25 -0.23
N PHE A 29 -18.40 -1.44 1.00
CA PHE A 29 -18.32 -2.77 1.62
C PHE A 29 -19.68 -3.46 1.72
N LEU A 30 -20.70 -2.79 2.29
CA LEU A 30 -22.06 -3.35 2.39
C LEU A 30 -22.67 -3.66 1.02
N SER A 31 -22.41 -2.81 0.03
CA SER A 31 -22.87 -3.01 -1.35
C SER A 31 -22.22 -4.24 -2.01
N LYS A 32 -20.92 -4.47 -1.76
CA LYS A 32 -20.20 -5.65 -2.27
C LYS A 32 -20.61 -6.92 -1.53
N LEU A 33 -20.79 -6.84 -0.21
CA LEU A 33 -21.18 -7.97 0.63
C LEU A 33 -22.56 -8.50 0.24
N SER A 34 -23.56 -7.62 0.07
CA SER A 34 -24.93 -8.03 -0.30
C SER A 34 -25.01 -8.73 -1.66
N LYS A 35 -24.11 -8.42 -2.59
CA LYS A 35 -24.03 -9.06 -3.91
C LYS A 35 -23.31 -10.41 -3.88
N THR A 36 -22.51 -10.68 -2.86
CA THR A 36 -21.59 -11.84 -2.82
C THR A 36 -22.06 -12.92 -1.84
N MET A 37 -22.98 -12.61 -0.92
CA MET A 37 -23.47 -13.57 0.07
C MET A 37 -24.40 -14.63 -0.54
N ILE A 38 -24.08 -15.89 -0.25
CA ILE A 38 -24.89 -17.06 -0.59
C ILE A 38 -25.58 -17.54 0.71
N PRO A 39 -26.87 -17.90 0.68
CA PRO A 39 -27.53 -18.46 1.86
C PRO A 39 -26.75 -19.64 2.45
N GLY A 40 -26.49 -19.60 3.76
CA GLY A 40 -25.67 -20.60 4.45
C GLY A 40 -24.17 -20.33 4.47
N SER A 41 -23.69 -19.20 3.93
CA SER A 41 -22.27 -18.82 4.02
C SER A 41 -21.87 -18.46 5.45
N THR A 42 -20.66 -18.87 5.86
CA THR A 42 -20.03 -18.42 7.12
C THR A 42 -19.07 -17.27 6.84
N LEU A 43 -19.15 -16.21 7.65
CA LEU A 43 -18.19 -15.12 7.59
C LEU A 43 -16.95 -15.46 8.41
N VAL A 44 -15.78 -15.30 7.80
CA VAL A 44 -14.48 -15.48 8.44
C VAL A 44 -13.74 -14.14 8.40
N SER A 45 -13.15 -13.75 9.51
CA SER A 45 -12.25 -12.59 9.59
C SER A 45 -10.82 -13.06 9.85
N CYS A 46 -9.87 -12.38 9.22
CA CYS A 46 -8.44 -12.54 9.46
C CYS A 46 -7.85 -11.15 9.70
N ASP A 47 -7.03 -11.01 10.73
CA ASP A 47 -6.37 -9.75 11.07
C ASP A 47 -4.86 -9.85 10.78
N ILE A 48 -4.31 -8.81 10.16
CA ILE A 48 -2.89 -8.76 9.81
C ILE A 48 -2.16 -7.95 10.89
N VAL A 49 -1.40 -8.67 11.71
CA VAL A 49 -0.66 -8.08 12.84
C VAL A 49 0.40 -7.09 12.36
N ASN A 50 0.30 -5.84 12.82
CA ASN A 50 1.26 -4.77 12.59
C ASN A 50 1.62 -4.53 11.11
N LEU A 51 0.62 -4.57 10.21
CA LEU A 51 0.80 -4.46 8.76
C LEU A 51 1.88 -3.45 8.34
N TYR A 52 1.74 -2.17 8.69
CA TYR A 52 2.65 -1.11 8.26
C TYR A 52 4.12 -1.38 8.62
N SER A 53 4.36 -1.85 9.84
CA SER A 53 5.71 -2.11 10.35
C SER A 53 6.28 -3.46 9.91
N ASN A 54 5.43 -4.35 9.39
CA ASN A 54 5.80 -5.71 9.01
C ASN A 54 5.91 -5.95 7.51
N ILE A 55 5.51 -5.00 6.65
CA ILE A 55 5.75 -5.11 5.21
C ILE A 55 7.25 -5.29 4.97
N ASP A 56 7.61 -6.44 4.41
CA ASP A 56 8.98 -6.72 4.00
C ASP A 56 9.39 -5.78 2.85
N SER A 57 10.58 -5.21 2.94
CA SER A 57 11.05 -4.21 1.97
C SER A 57 11.15 -4.78 0.56
N LYS A 58 11.54 -6.05 0.41
CA LYS A 58 11.61 -6.71 -0.90
C LYS A 58 10.20 -6.97 -1.44
N LEU A 59 9.29 -7.44 -0.59
CA LEU A 59 7.88 -7.62 -0.97
C LEU A 59 7.25 -6.31 -1.46
N GLY A 60 7.42 -5.23 -0.70
CA GLY A 60 6.84 -3.95 -1.06
C GLY A 60 7.44 -3.35 -2.33
N HIS A 61 8.75 -3.53 -2.57
CA HIS A 61 9.38 -3.16 -3.83
C HIS A 61 8.77 -3.93 -5.02
N MET A 62 8.67 -5.27 -4.92
CA MET A 62 8.04 -6.11 -5.95
C MET A 62 6.58 -5.71 -6.19
N ALA A 63 5.84 -5.40 -5.13
CA ALA A 63 4.46 -4.95 -5.23
C ALA A 63 4.35 -3.63 -6.01
N MET A 64 5.17 -2.62 -5.66
CA MET A 64 5.15 -1.35 -6.37
C MET A 64 5.56 -1.51 -7.84
N GLU A 65 6.55 -2.35 -8.11
CA GLU A 65 6.97 -2.67 -9.46
C GLU A 65 5.86 -3.32 -10.28
N HIS A 66 5.16 -4.29 -9.70
CA HIS A 66 4.00 -4.90 -10.34
C HIS A 66 2.96 -3.84 -10.73
N TRP A 67 2.53 -2.99 -9.79
CA TRP A 67 1.45 -2.03 -10.04
C TRP A 67 1.87 -0.88 -10.97
N VAL A 68 3.07 -0.32 -10.79
CA VAL A 68 3.58 0.79 -11.60
C VAL A 68 3.81 0.35 -13.04
N ASN A 69 4.34 -0.85 -13.27
CA ASN A 69 4.56 -1.36 -14.63
C ASN A 69 3.24 -1.74 -15.31
N LYS A 70 2.32 -2.40 -14.57
CA LYS A 70 1.04 -2.84 -15.11
C LYS A 70 0.10 -1.69 -15.48
N HIS A 71 0.18 -0.58 -14.77
CA HIS A 71 -0.70 0.59 -14.95
C HIS A 71 0.09 1.86 -15.26
N ARG A 72 1.19 1.73 -16.02
CA ARG A 72 2.09 2.85 -16.31
C ARG A 72 1.38 4.01 -17.02
N ASP A 73 0.37 3.70 -17.84
CA ASP A 73 -0.39 4.68 -18.62
C ASP A 73 -1.22 5.65 -17.75
N GLU A 74 -1.54 5.26 -16.51
CA GLU A 74 -2.28 6.12 -15.57
C GLU A 74 -1.38 7.07 -14.78
N ILE A 75 -0.07 6.87 -14.86
CA ILE A 75 0.93 7.71 -14.20
C ILE A 75 1.40 8.80 -15.17
N PRO A 76 1.38 10.09 -14.78
CA PRO A 76 1.85 11.16 -15.66
C PRO A 76 3.25 10.89 -16.21
N GLY A 77 3.43 10.98 -17.53
CA GLY A 77 4.69 10.66 -18.22
C GLY A 77 5.92 11.40 -17.69
N ARG A 78 5.72 12.59 -17.09
CA ARG A 78 6.78 13.38 -16.43
C ARG A 78 7.44 12.67 -15.24
N PHE A 79 6.78 11.70 -14.63
CA PHE A 79 7.32 10.91 -13.52
C PHE A 79 7.82 9.58 -14.06
N THR A 80 9.13 9.39 -14.10
CA THR A 80 9.72 8.12 -14.53
C THR A 80 9.54 7.05 -13.44
N THR A 81 9.48 5.79 -13.84
CA THR A 81 9.44 4.64 -12.90
C THR A 81 10.60 4.69 -11.92
N LYS A 82 11.81 5.02 -12.41
CA LYS A 82 13.01 5.23 -11.59
C LYS A 82 12.80 6.31 -10.51
N PHE A 83 12.26 7.47 -10.89
CA PHE A 83 11.99 8.55 -9.93
C PHE A 83 11.01 8.11 -8.84
N ILE A 84 9.96 7.37 -9.20
CA ILE A 84 8.94 6.91 -8.26
C ILE A 84 9.57 5.97 -7.22
N PHE A 85 10.41 5.03 -7.64
CA PHE A 85 11.10 4.13 -6.74
C PHE A 85 12.12 4.84 -5.86
N GLU A 86 12.98 5.68 -6.42
CA GLU A 86 13.95 6.44 -5.61
C GLU A 86 13.25 7.34 -4.57
N ALA A 87 12.14 7.98 -4.96
CA ALA A 87 11.34 8.80 -4.06
C ALA A 87 10.67 7.95 -2.97
N LEU A 88 10.18 6.76 -3.31
CA LEU A 88 9.55 5.86 -2.36
C LEU A 88 10.56 5.27 -1.39
N ASP A 89 11.70 4.77 -1.88
CA ASP A 89 12.79 4.24 -1.06
C ASP A 89 13.26 5.32 -0.08
N LEU A 90 13.45 6.55 -0.55
CA LEU A 90 13.82 7.66 0.34
C LEU A 90 12.77 7.89 1.44
N VAL A 91 11.47 7.83 1.11
CA VAL A 91 10.37 7.99 2.08
C VAL A 91 10.28 6.84 3.08
N ILE A 92 10.58 5.62 2.66
CA ILE A 92 10.51 4.42 3.52
C ILE A 92 11.77 4.32 4.40
N THR A 93 12.95 4.64 3.87
CA THR A 93 14.24 4.52 4.57
C THR A 93 14.50 5.67 5.52
N ILE A 94 14.17 6.92 5.16
CA ILE A 94 14.41 8.07 6.04
C ILE A 94 13.22 8.23 6.97
N ASN A 95 13.19 7.33 7.94
CA ASN A 95 12.06 7.15 8.80
C ASN A 95 12.47 7.20 10.27
N ILE A 96 12.69 8.43 10.71
CA ILE A 96 13.27 8.76 12.00
C ILE A 96 12.15 9.19 12.96
N PHE A 97 12.07 8.55 14.11
CA PHE A 97 11.21 8.90 15.21
C PHE A 97 12.02 9.55 16.32
N TYR A 98 11.42 10.52 17.01
CA TYR A 98 11.99 11.12 18.21
C TYR A 98 11.14 10.73 19.40
N SER A 99 11.74 10.07 20.38
CA SER A 99 11.09 9.66 21.63
C SER A 99 12.11 9.66 22.75
N ASP A 100 11.70 10.10 23.95
CA ASP A 100 12.55 10.09 25.15
C ASP A 100 13.95 10.68 24.91
N ALA A 101 14.00 11.88 24.32
CA ALA A 101 15.24 12.59 23.95
C ALA A 101 16.18 11.86 22.97
N ASN A 102 15.74 10.77 22.35
CA ASN A 102 16.53 9.94 21.45
C ASN A 102 15.89 9.85 20.05
N TYR A 103 16.75 9.67 19.05
CA TYR A 103 16.34 9.44 17.66
C TYR A 103 16.43 7.95 17.33
N TYR A 104 15.36 7.41 16.74
CA TYR A 104 15.24 6.02 16.34
C TYR A 104 14.97 5.94 14.84
N SER A 105 15.70 5.09 14.12
CA SER A 105 15.42 4.81 12.71
C SER A 105 14.61 3.52 12.58
N GLN A 106 13.51 3.56 11.84
CA GLN A 106 12.77 2.35 11.50
C GLN A 106 13.59 1.48 10.55
N ILE A 107 13.76 0.19 10.88
CA ILE A 107 14.56 -0.75 10.07
C ILE A 107 13.67 -1.53 9.09
N LYS A 108 12.38 -1.70 9.41
CA LYS A 108 11.43 -2.51 8.65
C LYS A 108 10.06 -1.83 8.52
N GLY A 109 9.43 -2.02 7.36
CA GLY A 109 8.12 -1.47 7.07
C GLY A 109 8.14 0.03 6.80
N VAL A 110 6.96 0.64 6.82
CA VAL A 110 6.76 2.09 6.60
C VAL A 110 6.30 2.74 7.90
N ALA A 111 6.68 4.00 8.14
CA ALA A 111 6.15 4.71 9.30
C ALA A 111 4.68 5.00 9.15
N MET A 112 3.99 4.67 10.23
CA MET A 112 2.67 5.18 10.50
C MET A 112 2.70 6.71 10.54
N GLY A 113 1.72 7.34 9.90
CA GLY A 113 1.62 8.80 9.81
C GLY A 113 2.25 9.42 8.56
N THR A 114 3.01 8.67 7.76
CA THR A 114 3.40 9.13 6.43
C THR A 114 2.20 9.09 5.48
N LYS A 115 2.09 10.06 4.57
CA LYS A 115 0.93 10.15 3.66
C LYS A 115 0.88 9.01 2.65
N VAL A 116 2.03 8.41 2.33
CA VAL A 116 2.15 7.28 1.41
C VAL A 116 1.85 5.94 2.08
N ALA A 117 1.97 5.84 3.42
CA ALA A 117 1.84 4.56 4.12
C ALA A 117 0.56 3.79 3.77
N PRO A 118 -0.65 4.39 3.80
CA PRO A 118 -1.88 3.65 3.47
C PRO A 118 -1.85 3.09 2.05
N THR A 119 -1.44 3.91 1.08
CA THR A 119 -1.33 3.52 -0.33
C THR A 119 -0.31 2.40 -0.53
N TYR A 120 0.86 2.50 0.11
CA TYR A 120 1.89 1.48 0.06
C TYR A 120 1.41 0.15 0.66
N ALA A 121 0.69 0.20 1.80
CA ALA A 121 0.13 -0.98 2.43
C ALA A 121 -0.97 -1.65 1.58
N THR A 122 -1.89 -0.86 1.02
CA THR A 122 -2.95 -1.38 0.13
C THR A 122 -2.37 -2.07 -1.10
N LEU A 123 -1.38 -1.46 -1.76
CA LEU A 123 -0.76 -2.05 -2.95
C LEU A 123 0.10 -3.27 -2.60
N SER A 124 0.77 -3.29 -1.44
CA SER A 124 1.54 -4.46 -0.96
C SER A 124 0.63 -5.65 -0.66
N LEU A 125 -0.50 -5.43 0.03
CA LEU A 125 -1.48 -6.49 0.26
C LEU A 125 -2.16 -6.93 -1.02
N GLY A 126 -2.54 -5.99 -1.89
CA GLY A 126 -3.12 -6.31 -3.19
C GLY A 126 -2.19 -7.18 -4.04
N TYR A 127 -0.88 -7.00 -3.93
CA TYR A 127 0.08 -7.89 -4.59
C TYR A 127 0.12 -9.29 -3.97
N LEU A 128 0.01 -9.43 -2.64
CA LEU A 128 -0.14 -10.74 -2.00
C LEU A 128 -1.44 -11.45 -2.42
N GLU A 129 -2.54 -10.72 -2.60
CA GLU A 129 -3.79 -11.29 -3.14
C GLU A 129 -3.57 -11.91 -4.52
N VAL A 130 -2.83 -11.22 -5.39
CA VAL A 130 -2.47 -11.72 -6.72
C VAL A 130 -1.59 -12.98 -6.65
N LEU A 131 -0.66 -13.04 -5.70
CA LEU A 131 0.27 -14.16 -5.56
C LEU A 131 -0.36 -15.41 -4.95
N PHE A 132 -1.21 -15.28 -3.93
CA PHE A 132 -1.62 -16.40 -3.09
C PHE A 132 -3.11 -16.73 -3.14
N ILE A 133 -3.97 -15.75 -3.42
CA ILE A 133 -5.43 -15.91 -3.28
C ILE A 133 -6.09 -16.15 -4.65
N MET A 134 -5.38 -15.87 -5.75
CA MET A 134 -5.95 -15.88 -7.11
C MET A 134 -5.27 -16.85 -8.09
N MET A 135 -4.64 -17.92 -7.60
CA MET A 135 -4.52 -19.18 -8.36
C MET A 135 -5.84 -19.93 -8.33
#